data_AF-A0A1Q5SHW9-F1
#
_entry.id   AF-A0A1Q5SHW9-F1
#
_cell.length_a   1.000
_cell.length_b   1.000
_cell.length_c   1.000
_cell.angle_alpha   90.00
_cell.angle_beta   90.00
_cell.angle_gamma   90.00
#
_symmetry.space_group_name_H-M   'P 1'
#
loop_
_entity.id
_entity.type
_entity.pdbx_description
1 polymer ?
#
loop_
_entity_poly.entity_id
_entity_poly.type
_entity_poly.pdbx_seq_one_letter_code
_entity_poly.pdbx_strand_id
1 'polypeptide(L)' 'MARNSTTKTRLENRDRTFSSPVAIAFVRTVVARRGISEAEARQIYLDYLNRAEPERMSRSA' A
#
# COMPACT_ATOMS: atom_id res chain seq x y z
N MET A 1 -13.29 -4.67 26.76
CA MET A 1 -12.23 -3.90 26.07
C MET A 1 -11.60 -4.78 25.01
N ALA A 2 -11.92 -4.59 23.71
CA ALA A 2 -11.32 -5.36 22.61
C ALA A 2 -10.71 -4.38 21.59
N ARG A 3 -9.48 -3.94 21.86
CA ARG A 3 -8.62 -3.19 20.93
C ARG A 3 -7.41 -4.08 20.65
N ASN A 4 -7.23 -4.61 19.44
CA ASN A 4 -5.92 -4.73 18.74
C ASN A 4 -5.79 -5.76 17.59
N SER A 5 -6.77 -6.63 17.30
CA SER A 5 -6.52 -7.69 16.29
C SER A 5 -6.52 -7.24 14.82
N THR A 6 -7.25 -6.18 14.47
CA THR A 6 -7.34 -5.69 13.06
C THR A 6 -6.12 -4.89 12.62
N THR A 7 -5.37 -4.29 13.56
CA THR A 7 -4.19 -3.48 13.25
C THR A 7 -2.94 -4.31 12.99
N LYS A 8 -2.77 -5.46 13.66
CA LYS A 8 -1.62 -6.35 13.44
C LYS A 8 -1.61 -6.94 12.03
N THR A 9 -2.75 -7.44 11.55
CA THR A 9 -2.86 -8.00 10.20
C THR A 9 -2.59 -6.96 9.11
N ARG A 10 -2.99 -5.70 9.33
CA ARG A 10 -2.74 -4.62 8.36
C ARG A 10 -1.27 -4.18 8.32
N LEU A 11 -0.54 -4.30 9.44
CA LEU A 11 0.88 -3.98 9.51
C LEU A 11 1.74 -5.09 8.91
N GLU A 12 1.47 -6.35 9.24
CA GLU A 12 2.22 -7.51 8.74
C GLU A 12 2.11 -7.68 7.21
N ASN A 13 0.93 -7.39 6.65
CA ASN A 13 0.74 -7.38 5.20
C ASN A 13 1.44 -6.19 4.52
N ARG A 14 1.71 -5.11 5.26
CA ARG A 14 2.39 -3.91 4.77
C ARG A 14 3.87 -4.19 4.50
N ASP A 15 4.53 -4.89 5.42
CA ASP A 15 5.91 -5.33 5.25
C ASP A 15 6.05 -6.30 4.06
N ARG A 16 5.12 -7.25 3.91
CA ARG A 16 5.10 -8.18 2.76
C ARG A 16 4.86 -7.49 1.42
N THR A 17 4.02 -6.45 1.40
CA THR A 17 3.71 -5.68 0.19
C THR A 17 4.96 -5.04 -0.41
N PHE A 18 5.87 -4.53 0.44
CA PHE A 18 7.12 -3.91 -0.01
C PHE A 18 8.26 -4.90 -0.26
N SER A 19 8.09 -6.18 0.08
CA SER A 19 8.98 -7.25 -0.38
C SER A 19 8.75 -7.65 -1.84
N SER A 20 7.67 -7.17 -2.46
CA SER A 20 7.41 -7.42 -3.89
C SER A 20 8.42 -6.68 -4.78
N PRO A 21 9.02 -7.35 -5.79
CA PRO A 21 9.90 -6.70 -6.76
C PRO A 21 9.25 -5.49 -7.44
N VAL A 22 7.93 -5.55 -7.66
CA VAL A 22 7.14 -4.48 -8.28
C VAL A 22 7.06 -3.27 -7.35
N ALA A 23 6.79 -3.49 -6.06
CA ALA A 23 6.71 -2.43 -5.07
C ALA A 23 8.08 -1.72 -4.92
N ILE A 24 9.17 -2.49 -4.90
CA ILE A 24 10.54 -1.97 -4.82
C ILE A 24 10.86 -1.12 -6.05
N ALA A 25 10.59 -1.63 -7.26
CA ALA A 25 10.84 -0.91 -8.50
C ALA A 25 10.01 0.38 -8.59
N PHE A 26 8.75 0.33 -8.17
CA PHE A 26 7.87 1.49 -8.12
C PHE A 26 8.43 2.58 -7.20
N VAL A 27 8.74 2.22 -5.95
CA VAL A 27 9.26 3.16 -4.94
C VAL A 27 10.55 3.81 -5.44
N ARG A 28 11.51 3.03 -5.94
CA ARG A 28 12.76 3.57 -6.49
C ARG A 28 12.53 4.52 -7.66
N THR A 29 11.62 4.17 -8.57
CA THR A 29 11.29 5.01 -9.73
C THR A 29 10.67 6.33 -9.31
N VAL A 30 9.73 6.30 -8.36
CA VAL A 30 9.04 7.51 -7.89
C VAL A 30 10.00 8.42 -7.13
N VAL A 31 10.85 7.87 -6.27
CA VAL A 31 11.89 8.63 -5.57
C VAL A 31 12.83 9.31 -6.57
N ALA A 32 13.35 8.57 -7.55
CA ALA A 32 14.27 9.10 -8.55
C ALA A 32 13.63 10.18 -9.46
N ARG A 33 12.33 10.04 -9.79
CA ARG A 33 11.63 10.97 -10.68
C ARG A 33 11.07 12.21 -9.99
N ARG A 34 10.65 12.08 -8.73
CA ARG A 34 9.96 13.16 -8.00
C ARG A 34 10.81 13.82 -6.93
N GLY A 35 11.96 13.25 -6.57
CA GLY A 35 12.83 13.77 -5.52
C GLY A 35 12.18 13.73 -4.13
N ILE A 36 11.19 12.87 -3.94
CA ILE A 36 10.47 12.70 -2.66
C ILE A 36 11.11 11.62 -1.80
N SER A 37 10.75 11.60 -0.52
CA SER A 37 11.24 10.56 0.39
C SER A 37 10.69 9.17 0.03
N GLU A 38 11.42 8.13 0.44
CA GLU A 38 10.98 6.75 0.24
C GLU A 38 9.65 6.47 0.96
N ALA A 39 9.43 7.07 2.13
CA ALA A 39 8.19 6.94 2.88
C ALA A 39 6.98 7.49 2.12
N GLU A 40 7.13 8.66 1.49
CA GLU A 40 6.08 9.25 0.65
C GLU A 40 5.82 8.38 -0.60
N ALA A 41 6.87 7.89 -1.25
CA ALA A 41 6.72 6.98 -2.39
C ALA A 41 6.00 5.67 -2.03
N ARG A 42 6.29 5.10 -0.85
CA ARG A 42 5.58 3.94 -0.30
C ARG A 42 4.11 4.26 -0.03
N GLN A 43 3.78 5.44 0.47
CA GLN A 43 2.39 5.87 0.67
C GLN A 43 1.63 5.99 -0.66
N ILE A 44 2.25 6.52 -1.70
CA ILE A 44 1.66 6.58 -3.05
C ILE A 44 1.36 5.18 -3.58
N TYR A 45 2.27 4.21 -3.38
CA TYR A 45 2.03 2.82 -3.78
C TYR A 45 0.85 2.18 -3.05
N LEU A 46 0.72 2.46 -1.75
CA LEU A 46 -0.42 1.98 -0.96
C LEU A 46 -1.73 2.65 -1.39
N ASP A 47 -1.71 3.95 -1.68
CA ASP A 47 -2.88 4.65 -2.22
C ASP A 47 -3.33 4.02 -3.55
N TYR A 48 -2.38 3.69 -4.44
CA TYR A 48 -2.67 2.99 -5.69
C TYR A 48 -3.33 1.63 -5.47
N LEU A 49 -2.82 0.82 -4.53
CA LEU A 49 -3.42 -0.48 -4.22
C LEU A 49 -4.84 -0.35 -3.63
N ASN A 50 -5.05 0.62 -2.74
CA ASN A 50 -6.38 0.87 -2.16
C ASN A 50 -7.36 1.46 -3.18
N ARG A 51 -6.87 2.31 -4.11
CA ARG A 51 -7.64 2.85 -5.24
C ARG A 51 -7.91 1.83 -6.36
N ALA A 52 -7.24 0.68 -6.36
CA ALA A 52 -7.59 -0.44 -7.23
C ALA A 52 -8.74 -1.29 -6.66
N GLU A 53 -9.14 -1.06 -5.40
CA GLU A 53 -10.32 -1.66 -4.75
C GLU A 53 -11.63 -0.80 -4.72
N PRO A 54 -12.04 0.03 -5.70
CA PRO A 54 -13.31 0.75 -5.61
C PRO A 54 -14.47 0.12 -6.40
N GLU A 55 -14.37 -1.12 -6.90
CA GLU A 55 -15.43 -1.66 -7.80
C GLU A 55 -15.91 -3.09 -7.55
N ARG A 56 -15.49 -3.75 -6.47
CA ARG A 56 -16.03 -5.10 -6.13
C ARG A 56 -17.22 -5.09 -5.16
N MET A 57 -17.62 -3.93 -4.65
CA MET A 57 -18.68 -3.81 -3.62
C MET A 57 -19.95 -3.08 -4.10
N SER A 58 -20.12 -2.87 -5.41
CA SER A 58 -21.30 -2.17 -5.98
C SER A 58 -22.19 -3.06 -6.85
N ARG A 59 -22.04 -4.39 -6.79
CA ARG A 59 -22.87 -5.32 -7.57
C ARG A 59 -23.41 -6.48 -6.72
N SER A 60 -24.13 -6.12 -5.66
CA SER A 60 -25.06 -7.02 -4.97
C SER A 60 -26.13 -6.15 -4.30
N ALA A 61 -27.06 -5.66 -5.11
CA ALA A 61 -28.37 -5.15 -4.69
C ALA A 61 -29.41 -5.73 -5.64
#